data_AF-A0A1L3ND29-F1
#
_entry.id   AF-A0A1L3ND29-F1
#
_cell.length_a   1.000
_cell.length_b   1.000
_cell.length_c   1.000
_cell.angle_alpha   90.00
_cell.angle_beta   90.00
_cell.angle_gamma   90.00
#
_symmetry.space_group_name_H-M   'P 1'
#
loop_
_entity.id
_entity.type
_entity.pdbx_description
1 polymer ?
#
loop_
_entity_poly.entity_id
_entity_poly.type
_entity_poly.pdbx_seq_one_letter_code
_entity_poly.pdbx_strand_id
1 'polypeptide(L)'
;MAEYLGTVKLGTLYHKEEALPLPTRPWYSGNYPGSLSERGKGDTPEFSGSMSDWIIGDTNSDDNKKLKWIKIKDENKTLLICDRNILNYASWDKLNQAGYVDGTKITIDGNEYLCRLLSGGNNYRSGSDDYSGGQPTNEWDRFVANEDGMNGLPKPTTGDLDSTMDYSDLDGEHNQLWNWWGNYSWCKETYKVKSSYRVLRGRSSARFFTCGSSYSTYGYYGWRPVLEVLNSDNTNSEDDTSKDSNNEDTNQESNNPKDPSTKKFLIKQNENYYTIDNGYIDLGQADTTNDLNNLFDKYGFKDLSLITKEFDGKKIHMSKDKNDIWETDSELDMNKVEGDIQLVEENNEKYIKYGFGECDIPGEIKKINDGKFKILMKDNQ
;
A
#
# COMPACT_ATOMS: atom_id res chain seq x y z
N MET A 1 -16.91 -7.20 7.91
CA MET A 1 -16.33 -8.09 6.89
C MET A 1 -15.18 -7.35 6.24
N ALA A 2 -14.11 -8.05 5.91
CA ALA A 2 -12.98 -7.44 5.23
C ALA A 2 -13.38 -6.96 3.83
N GLU A 3 -12.71 -5.92 3.34
CA GLU A 3 -12.94 -5.31 2.04
C GLU A 3 -11.60 -5.11 1.32
N TYR A 4 -11.53 -5.55 0.06
CA TYR A 4 -10.38 -5.30 -0.81
C TYR A 4 -10.49 -3.90 -1.43
N LEU A 5 -9.48 -3.07 -1.19
CA LEU A 5 -9.44 -1.67 -1.62
C LEU A 5 -8.49 -1.43 -2.81
N GLY A 6 -8.03 -2.49 -3.47
CA GLY A 6 -7.09 -2.40 -4.59
C GLY A 6 -5.64 -2.69 -4.21
N THR A 7 -4.74 -2.55 -5.19
CA THR A 7 -3.29 -2.66 -4.99
C THR A 7 -2.62 -1.30 -4.96
N VAL A 8 -1.59 -1.14 -4.13
CA VAL A 8 -0.80 0.10 -4.04
C VAL A 8 0.70 -0.21 -4.19
N LYS A 9 1.45 0.75 -4.73
CA LYS A 9 2.92 0.73 -4.76
C LYS A 9 3.45 1.72 -3.72
N LEU A 10 4.12 1.23 -2.69
CA LEU A 10 4.56 2.01 -1.53
C LEU A 10 5.85 1.43 -0.95
N GLY A 11 6.80 2.26 -0.58
CA GLY A 11 8.04 1.88 0.06
C GLY A 11 8.98 1.07 -0.84
N THR A 12 10.19 0.87 -0.35
CA THR A 12 11.24 0.11 -1.04
C THR A 12 12.03 -0.69 -0.01
N LEU A 13 12.45 -1.91 -0.38
CA LEU A 13 13.39 -2.67 0.43
C LEU A 13 14.80 -2.16 0.16
N TYR A 14 15.51 -1.75 1.21
CA TYR A 14 16.90 -1.34 1.15
C TYR A 14 17.78 -2.34 1.89
N HIS A 15 18.99 -2.54 1.39
CA HIS A 15 20.07 -3.21 2.11
C HIS A 15 21.27 -2.27 2.17
N LYS A 16 21.65 -1.82 3.38
CA LYS A 16 22.73 -0.83 3.59
C LYS A 16 22.59 0.40 2.70
N GLU A 17 21.40 1.02 2.75
CA GLU A 17 21.04 2.21 1.96
C GLU A 17 20.89 1.98 0.45
N GLU A 18 21.20 0.78 -0.06
CA GLU A 18 20.98 0.44 -1.46
C GLU A 18 19.54 -0.04 -1.70
N ALA A 19 18.81 0.68 -2.56
CA ALA A 19 17.46 0.33 -2.98
C ALA A 19 17.46 -0.91 -3.89
N LEU A 20 16.82 -1.98 -3.44
CA LEU A 20 16.75 -3.25 -4.17
C LEU A 20 15.55 -3.31 -5.12
N PRO A 21 15.67 -4.04 -6.24
CA PRO A 21 14.53 -4.28 -7.13
C PRO A 21 13.47 -5.16 -6.46
N LEU A 22 12.20 -4.91 -6.78
CA LEU A 22 11.11 -5.82 -6.46
C LEU A 22 11.33 -7.14 -7.20
N PRO A 23 11.31 -8.29 -6.52
CA PRO A 23 11.53 -9.59 -7.17
C PRO A 23 10.49 -9.85 -8.25
N THR A 24 10.92 -10.11 -9.49
CA THR A 24 10.02 -10.42 -10.62
C THR A 24 9.69 -11.90 -10.71
N ARG A 25 10.55 -12.74 -10.12
CA ARG A 25 10.40 -14.19 -9.95
C ARG A 25 10.56 -14.49 -8.46
N PRO A 26 9.53 -14.19 -7.65
CA PRO A 26 9.61 -14.16 -6.19
C PRO A 26 9.63 -15.55 -5.53
N TRP A 27 10.41 -16.47 -6.11
CA TRP A 27 10.85 -17.71 -5.51
C TRP A 27 12.36 -17.64 -5.20
N TYR A 28 12.84 -18.64 -4.49
CA TYR A 28 14.20 -18.68 -3.97
C TYR A 28 15.29 -18.50 -5.04
N SER A 29 16.23 -17.61 -4.74
CA SER A 29 17.19 -17.09 -5.70
C SER A 29 18.09 -18.17 -6.30
N GLY A 30 18.47 -17.96 -7.56
CA GLY A 30 19.41 -18.83 -8.28
C GLY A 30 18.87 -20.21 -8.67
N ASN A 31 17.64 -20.54 -8.29
CA ASN A 31 17.03 -21.86 -8.45
C ASN A 31 15.56 -21.76 -8.93
N TYR A 32 14.92 -22.90 -9.18
CA TYR A 32 13.51 -23.01 -9.57
C TYR A 32 12.78 -24.01 -8.66
N PRO A 33 11.48 -23.82 -8.38
CA PRO A 33 10.70 -24.75 -7.55
C PRO A 33 10.48 -26.09 -8.23
N GLY A 34 10.94 -27.16 -7.57
CA GLY A 34 10.81 -28.53 -8.09
C GLY A 34 11.60 -28.74 -9.37
N SER A 35 10.96 -29.30 -10.40
CA SER A 35 11.53 -29.52 -11.74
C SER A 35 11.12 -28.44 -12.76
N LEU A 36 10.43 -27.39 -12.34
CA LEU A 36 9.80 -26.39 -13.22
C LEU A 36 10.76 -25.26 -13.62
N SER A 37 11.76 -25.59 -14.42
CA SER A 37 12.85 -24.66 -14.78
C SER A 37 12.55 -23.67 -15.91
N GLU A 38 11.45 -23.84 -16.67
CA GLU A 38 11.20 -23.08 -17.91
C GLU A 38 10.90 -21.60 -17.64
N ARG A 39 10.47 -21.24 -16.42
CA ARG A 39 10.19 -19.85 -16.01
C ARG A 39 11.39 -19.14 -15.39
N GLY A 40 12.55 -19.79 -15.42
CA GLY A 40 13.82 -19.22 -14.99
C GLY A 40 14.07 -19.31 -13.48
N LYS A 41 15.19 -18.69 -13.07
CA LYS A 41 15.66 -18.71 -11.68
C LYS A 41 14.98 -17.61 -10.87
N GLY A 42 14.73 -17.90 -9.61
CA GLY A 42 14.18 -16.94 -8.66
C GLY A 42 15.13 -15.76 -8.45
N ASP A 43 14.57 -14.65 -8.01
CA ASP A 43 15.31 -13.40 -7.79
C ASP A 43 14.97 -12.71 -6.46
N THR A 44 14.34 -13.42 -5.51
CA THR A 44 14.13 -12.86 -4.17
C THR A 44 15.49 -12.61 -3.47
N PRO A 45 15.74 -11.39 -2.94
CA PRO A 45 16.93 -11.08 -2.15
C PRO A 45 17.21 -12.12 -1.05
N GLU A 46 18.50 -12.41 -0.86
CA GLU A 46 18.96 -13.35 0.16
C GLU A 46 19.45 -12.58 1.39
N PHE A 47 18.82 -12.84 2.54
CA PHE A 47 19.23 -12.24 3.79
C PHE A 47 20.66 -12.64 4.15
N SER A 48 21.46 -11.64 4.50
CA SER A 48 22.79 -11.82 5.07
C SER A 48 23.11 -10.71 6.06
N GLY A 49 24.02 -10.97 6.99
CA GLY A 49 24.45 -9.98 7.98
C GLY A 49 23.40 -9.69 9.06
N SER A 50 23.19 -8.41 9.35
CA SER A 50 22.30 -7.94 10.42
C SER A 50 20.95 -7.51 9.87
N MET A 51 19.85 -7.81 10.59
CA MET A 51 18.51 -7.34 10.20
C MET A 51 18.38 -5.82 10.24
N SER A 52 19.20 -5.11 11.01
CA SER A 52 19.26 -3.64 11.00
C SER A 52 19.70 -3.05 9.66
N ASP A 53 20.40 -3.85 8.84
CA ASP A 53 20.87 -3.41 7.52
C ASP A 53 19.77 -3.54 6.47
N TRP A 54 18.65 -4.21 6.79
CA TRP A 54 17.52 -4.46 5.91
C TRP A 54 16.31 -3.66 6.38
N ILE A 55 15.92 -2.65 5.60
CA ILE A 55 14.84 -1.74 5.97
C ILE A 55 13.81 -1.65 4.85
N ILE A 56 12.54 -1.54 5.24
CA ILE A 56 11.51 -1.01 4.35
C ILE A 56 11.46 0.49 4.62
N GLY A 57 11.91 1.28 3.66
CA GLY A 57 12.01 2.73 3.76
C GLY A 57 11.19 3.43 2.69
N ASP A 58 11.45 4.74 2.54
CA ASP A 58 10.77 5.62 1.59
C ASP A 58 10.76 5.07 0.16
N THR A 59 9.68 5.40 -0.55
CA THR A 59 9.41 4.94 -1.90
C THR A 59 10.47 5.47 -2.85
N ASN A 60 11.26 4.56 -3.44
CA ASN A 60 12.19 4.92 -4.50
C ASN A 60 11.45 5.43 -5.74
N SER A 61 12.02 6.36 -6.51
CA SER A 61 11.40 6.87 -7.73
C SER A 61 11.27 5.81 -8.83
N ASP A 62 12.20 4.85 -8.90
CA ASP A 62 12.17 3.73 -9.85
C ASP A 62 11.01 2.77 -9.54
N ASP A 63 10.07 2.67 -10.49
CA ASP A 63 8.88 1.85 -10.38
C ASP A 63 9.16 0.36 -10.17
N ASN A 64 10.34 -0.13 -10.60
CA ASN A 64 10.77 -1.51 -10.42
C ASN A 64 11.28 -1.82 -9.01
N LYS A 65 11.46 -0.81 -8.16
CA LYS A 65 11.92 -0.96 -6.77
C LYS A 65 10.81 -0.80 -5.75
N LYS A 66 9.65 -0.29 -6.19
CA LYS A 66 8.50 -0.05 -5.32
C LYS A 66 7.89 -1.37 -4.88
N LEU A 67 7.72 -1.56 -3.58
CA LEU A 67 7.00 -2.71 -3.07
C LEU A 67 5.51 -2.61 -3.44
N LYS A 68 4.91 -3.75 -3.80
CA LYS A 68 3.51 -3.85 -4.17
C LYS A 68 2.72 -4.51 -3.04
N TRP A 69 1.56 -3.92 -2.74
CA TRP A 69 0.75 -4.31 -1.60
C TRP A 69 -0.71 -4.47 -2.01
N ILE A 70 -1.39 -5.44 -1.40
CA ILE A 70 -2.85 -5.60 -1.43
C ILE A 70 -3.39 -4.80 -0.24
N LYS A 71 -4.21 -3.78 -0.52
CA LYS A 71 -4.84 -2.95 0.53
C LYS A 71 -6.16 -3.60 0.95
N ILE A 72 -6.28 -3.91 2.23
CA ILE A 72 -7.46 -4.53 2.83
C ILE A 72 -7.92 -3.69 4.00
N LYS A 73 -9.21 -3.38 4.06
CA LYS A 73 -9.85 -2.84 5.24
C LYS A 73 -10.50 -3.98 6.02
N ASP A 74 -10.03 -4.24 7.23
CA ASP A 74 -10.60 -5.22 8.14
C ASP A 74 -11.10 -4.50 9.39
N GLU A 75 -12.40 -4.29 9.47
CA GLU A 75 -13.05 -3.52 10.54
C GLU A 75 -12.49 -2.08 10.64
N ASN A 76 -11.81 -1.76 11.74
CA ASN A 76 -11.17 -0.47 11.99
C ASN A 76 -9.71 -0.41 11.52
N LYS A 77 -9.17 -1.51 10.99
CA LYS A 77 -7.79 -1.60 10.50
C LYS A 77 -7.73 -1.47 9.00
N THR A 78 -6.72 -0.74 8.53
CA THR A 78 -6.28 -0.82 7.14
C THR A 78 -4.94 -1.54 7.11
N LEU A 79 -4.87 -2.62 6.33
CA LEU A 79 -3.70 -3.45 6.15
C LEU A 79 -3.18 -3.30 4.73
N LEU A 80 -1.87 -3.20 4.59
CA LEU A 80 -1.16 -3.37 3.33
C LEU A 80 -0.39 -4.69 3.44
N ILE A 81 -0.84 -5.71 2.72
CA ILE A 81 -0.17 -7.03 2.72
C ILE A 81 0.74 -7.08 1.50
N CYS A 82 2.03 -7.33 1.69
CA CYS A 82 2.93 -7.39 0.55
C CYS A 82 2.54 -8.56 -0.35
N ASP A 83 2.51 -8.30 -1.65
CA ASP A 83 2.00 -9.25 -2.64
C ASP A 83 2.96 -10.42 -2.87
N ARG A 84 4.16 -10.40 -2.30
CA ARG A 84 5.17 -11.45 -2.38
C ARG A 84 6.10 -11.48 -1.15
N ASN A 85 6.90 -12.54 -1.04
CA ASN A 85 8.07 -12.51 -0.16
C ASN A 85 9.12 -11.55 -0.75
N ILE A 86 9.66 -10.65 0.07
CA ILE A 86 10.65 -9.66 -0.34
C ILE A 86 12.09 -10.03 0.06
N LEU A 87 12.23 -10.99 0.96
CA LEU A 87 13.52 -11.43 1.49
C LEU A 87 13.44 -12.89 1.90
N ASN A 88 14.41 -13.70 1.47
CA ASN A 88 14.55 -15.09 1.85
C ASN A 88 15.73 -15.31 2.80
N TYR A 89 15.92 -16.53 3.31
CA TYR A 89 16.96 -16.92 4.28
C TYR A 89 16.87 -16.28 5.67
N ALA A 90 16.05 -15.24 5.88
CA ALA A 90 15.79 -14.70 7.21
C ALA A 90 15.06 -15.75 8.07
N SER A 91 15.66 -16.13 9.21
CA SER A 91 14.97 -17.00 10.18
C SER A 91 13.88 -16.22 10.91
N TRP A 92 12.90 -16.95 11.44
CA TRP A 92 11.86 -16.37 12.27
C TRP A 92 12.47 -15.66 13.50
N ASP A 93 13.49 -16.26 14.12
CA ASP A 93 14.17 -15.64 15.27
C ASP A 93 14.83 -14.30 14.93
N LYS A 94 15.37 -14.14 13.71
CA LYS A 94 15.94 -12.86 13.26
C LYS A 94 14.87 -11.80 13.02
N LEU A 95 13.75 -12.18 12.43
CA LEU A 95 12.60 -11.28 12.27
C LEU A 95 12.03 -10.87 13.64
N ASN A 96 11.93 -11.83 14.56
CA ASN A 96 11.45 -11.59 15.93
C ASN A 96 12.38 -10.65 16.72
N GLN A 97 13.69 -10.87 16.63
CA GLN A 97 14.70 -10.03 17.28
C GLN A 97 14.62 -8.57 16.80
N ALA A 98 14.25 -8.35 15.54
CA ALA A 98 14.02 -7.03 14.97
C ALA A 98 12.61 -6.47 15.21
N GLY A 99 11.74 -7.20 15.91
CA GLY A 99 10.38 -6.80 16.23
C GLY A 99 9.34 -7.06 15.14
N TYR A 100 9.74 -7.58 13.97
CA TYR A 100 8.83 -7.78 12.83
C TYR A 100 7.82 -8.91 12.98
N VAL A 101 7.89 -9.75 14.03
CA VAL A 101 6.87 -10.79 14.26
C VAL A 101 5.57 -10.15 14.72
N ASP A 102 5.60 -9.48 15.88
CA ASP A 102 4.41 -8.88 16.48
C ASP A 102 4.15 -7.46 15.95
N GLY A 103 5.21 -6.74 15.61
CA GLY A 103 5.15 -5.46 14.95
C GLY A 103 6.23 -4.50 15.43
N THR A 104 6.85 -3.80 14.49
CA THR A 104 7.72 -2.66 14.76
C THR A 104 7.23 -1.46 13.98
N LYS A 105 7.36 -0.26 14.56
CA LYS A 105 7.02 0.97 13.85
C LYS A 105 8.07 1.26 12.79
N ILE A 106 7.60 1.55 11.58
CA ILE A 106 8.44 2.05 10.48
C ILE A 106 7.79 3.31 9.89
N THR A 107 8.59 4.10 9.21
CA THR A 107 8.13 5.27 8.47
C THR A 107 8.39 5.06 6.98
N ILE A 108 7.38 5.30 6.16
CA ILE A 108 7.50 5.31 4.70
C ILE A 108 6.81 6.58 4.21
N ASP A 109 7.55 7.41 3.47
CA ASP A 109 7.07 8.66 2.88
C ASP A 109 6.41 9.58 3.93
N GLY A 110 7.02 9.65 5.12
CA GLY A 110 6.53 10.45 6.25
C GLY A 110 5.34 9.85 7.02
N ASN A 111 4.80 8.70 6.60
CA ASN A 111 3.67 8.04 7.27
C ASN A 111 4.16 6.89 8.17
N GLU A 112 3.59 6.76 9.37
CA GLU A 112 3.90 5.68 10.29
C GLU A 112 3.05 4.43 10.03
N TYR A 113 3.71 3.27 10.11
CA TYR A 113 3.07 1.96 9.98
C TYR A 113 3.57 1.00 11.05
N LEU A 114 2.73 0.07 11.46
CA LEU A 114 3.18 -1.12 12.20
C LEU A 114 3.52 -2.22 11.20
N CYS A 115 4.81 -2.49 11.01
CA CYS A 115 5.30 -3.55 10.13
C CYS A 115 5.45 -4.88 10.87
N ARG A 116 4.76 -5.92 10.40
CA ARG A 116 4.70 -7.23 11.06
C ARG A 116 4.54 -8.42 10.08
N LEU A 117 4.45 -9.64 10.60
CA LEU A 117 4.04 -10.83 9.83
C LEU A 117 2.52 -10.99 9.75
N LEU A 118 2.03 -11.82 8.82
CA LEU A 118 0.66 -12.33 8.81
C LEU A 118 0.45 -13.37 9.90
N SER A 119 -0.74 -13.43 10.48
CA SER A 119 -1.20 -14.63 11.18
C SER A 119 -1.51 -15.75 10.18
N GLY A 120 -1.07 -16.96 10.49
CA GLY A 120 -1.25 -18.16 9.68
C GLY A 120 -2.01 -19.29 10.38
N GLY A 121 -2.48 -19.06 11.61
CA GLY A 121 -2.99 -20.11 12.49
C GLY A 121 -1.84 -20.79 13.25
N ASN A 122 -2.14 -21.64 14.23
CA ASN A 122 -1.14 -22.35 15.03
C ASN A 122 -1.15 -23.87 14.83
N ASN A 123 -2.06 -24.40 14.01
CA ASN A 123 -2.12 -25.82 13.66
C ASN A 123 -2.82 -26.01 12.30
N TYR A 124 -2.67 -27.18 11.69
CA TYR A 124 -3.45 -27.60 10.52
C TYR A 124 -4.95 -27.47 10.79
N ARG A 125 -5.72 -26.98 9.83
CA ARG A 125 -7.17 -26.82 9.98
C ARG A 125 -7.88 -28.15 10.18
N SER A 126 -7.55 -29.15 9.36
CA SER A 126 -8.22 -30.45 9.35
C SER A 126 -7.25 -31.59 9.67
N GLY A 127 -7.10 -31.91 10.95
CA GLY A 127 -6.29 -33.05 11.39
C GLY A 127 -4.81 -32.90 11.03
N SER A 128 -4.35 -33.70 10.06
CA SER A 128 -2.97 -33.69 9.55
C SER A 128 -2.89 -33.26 8.08
N ASP A 129 -3.97 -32.71 7.52
CA ASP A 129 -4.01 -32.22 6.14
C ASP A 129 -3.33 -30.85 6.05
N ASP A 130 -2.13 -30.83 5.48
CA ASP A 130 -1.31 -29.65 5.19
C ASP A 130 -1.91 -28.75 4.10
N TYR A 131 -2.85 -29.25 3.30
CA TYR A 131 -3.56 -28.48 2.28
C TYR A 131 -4.88 -27.92 2.78
N SER A 132 -5.29 -28.16 4.02
CA SER A 132 -6.60 -27.69 4.53
C SER A 132 -6.63 -26.22 4.97
N GLY A 133 -5.47 -25.56 5.09
CA GLY A 133 -5.33 -24.24 5.71
C GLY A 133 -4.93 -24.31 7.18
N GLY A 134 -4.99 -23.17 7.87
CA GLY A 134 -4.67 -23.03 9.29
C GLY A 134 -5.90 -22.99 10.19
N GLN A 135 -5.70 -23.30 11.47
CA GLN A 135 -6.62 -22.96 12.56
C GLN A 135 -5.86 -22.36 13.76
N PRO A 136 -6.48 -21.50 14.57
CA PRO A 136 -7.80 -20.91 14.40
C PRO A 136 -7.85 -19.93 13.19
N THR A 137 -8.97 -19.22 13.03
CA THR A 137 -9.15 -18.16 12.03
C THR A 137 -7.92 -17.23 12.01
N ASN A 138 -7.39 -16.97 10.81
CA ASN A 138 -6.12 -16.28 10.60
C ASN A 138 -6.14 -15.45 9.31
N GLU A 139 -5.25 -14.48 9.22
CA GLU A 139 -5.19 -13.53 8.11
C GLU A 139 -4.78 -14.18 6.78
N TRP A 140 -3.91 -15.19 6.80
CA TRP A 140 -3.54 -15.89 5.56
C TRP A 140 -4.76 -16.50 4.88
N ASP A 141 -5.56 -17.25 5.63
CA ASP A 141 -6.75 -17.91 5.09
C ASP A 141 -7.83 -16.89 4.69
N ARG A 142 -8.09 -15.91 5.56
CA ARG A 142 -9.09 -14.88 5.31
C ARG A 142 -8.76 -14.01 4.10
N PHE A 143 -7.49 -13.63 3.94
CA PHE A 143 -7.07 -12.60 2.99
C PHE A 143 -6.33 -13.16 1.79
N VAL A 144 -5.28 -13.96 2.00
CA VAL A 144 -4.49 -14.52 0.89
C VAL A 144 -5.31 -15.55 0.14
N ALA A 145 -5.95 -16.50 0.84
CA ALA A 145 -6.85 -17.47 0.20
C ALA A 145 -8.26 -16.90 -0.07
N ASN A 146 -8.51 -15.64 0.32
CA ASN A 146 -9.77 -14.92 0.17
C ASN A 146 -11.01 -15.73 0.63
N GLU A 147 -10.90 -16.41 1.77
CA GLU A 147 -12.02 -17.15 2.35
C GLU A 147 -13.14 -16.25 2.86
N ASP A 148 -12.82 -14.99 3.20
CA ASP A 148 -13.83 -13.96 3.54
C ASP A 148 -14.68 -13.57 2.33
N GLY A 149 -14.27 -13.91 1.11
CA GLY A 149 -15.03 -13.65 -0.11
C GLY A 149 -15.10 -12.18 -0.51
N MET A 150 -14.01 -11.44 -0.32
CA MET A 150 -13.87 -10.05 -0.75
C MET A 150 -14.05 -9.93 -2.26
N ASN A 151 -14.94 -9.02 -2.66
CA ASN A 151 -15.21 -8.72 -4.07
C ASN A 151 -13.98 -8.08 -4.72
N GLY A 152 -13.71 -8.44 -5.98
CA GLY A 152 -12.58 -7.92 -6.77
C GLY A 152 -11.22 -8.53 -6.41
N LEU A 153 -11.12 -9.33 -5.34
CA LEU A 153 -9.92 -10.08 -5.01
C LEU A 153 -10.05 -11.51 -5.58
N PRO A 154 -9.09 -11.99 -6.40
CA PRO A 154 -9.12 -13.35 -6.92
C PRO A 154 -9.21 -14.40 -5.81
N LYS A 155 -9.86 -15.52 -6.10
CA LYS A 155 -9.88 -16.70 -5.23
C LYS A 155 -9.03 -17.82 -5.83
N PRO A 156 -8.37 -18.65 -4.99
CA PRO A 156 -7.74 -19.87 -5.47
C PRO A 156 -8.74 -20.75 -6.23
N THR A 157 -8.32 -21.27 -7.38
CA THR A 157 -9.01 -22.33 -8.11
C THR A 157 -8.81 -23.67 -7.40
N THR A 158 -9.44 -24.74 -7.90
CA THR A 158 -9.20 -26.08 -7.34
C THR A 158 -7.74 -26.54 -7.50
N GLY A 159 -7.05 -26.15 -8.59
CA GLY A 159 -5.63 -26.46 -8.81
C GLY A 159 -4.74 -25.82 -7.76
N ASP A 160 -4.95 -24.51 -7.51
CA ASP A 160 -4.20 -23.75 -6.49
C ASP A 160 -4.32 -24.33 -5.05
N LEU A 161 -5.32 -25.19 -4.82
CA LEU A 161 -5.67 -25.79 -3.54
C LEU A 161 -5.28 -27.27 -3.41
N ASP A 162 -4.73 -27.87 -4.46
CA ASP A 162 -4.35 -29.28 -4.49
C ASP A 162 -2.88 -29.50 -4.09
N SER A 163 -2.39 -30.75 -4.21
CA SER A 163 -1.04 -31.16 -3.82
C SER A 163 -0.01 -31.20 -4.95
N THR A 164 -0.43 -30.80 -6.14
CA THR A 164 0.39 -30.68 -7.33
C THR A 164 0.96 -29.28 -7.37
N MET A 165 2.20 -29.16 -7.85
CA MET A 165 2.82 -27.86 -8.04
C MET A 165 3.28 -27.80 -9.49
N ASP A 166 2.52 -27.09 -10.32
CA ASP A 166 2.73 -27.00 -11.76
C ASP A 166 2.64 -25.56 -12.28
N TYR A 167 2.69 -25.38 -13.62
CA TYR A 167 2.62 -24.06 -14.22
C TYR A 167 1.23 -23.43 -14.19
N SER A 168 0.17 -24.22 -14.02
CA SER A 168 -1.18 -23.67 -13.86
C SER A 168 -1.32 -22.93 -12.53
N ASP A 169 -0.66 -23.43 -11.47
CA ASP A 169 -0.56 -22.72 -10.18
C ASP A 169 0.27 -21.43 -10.32
N LEU A 170 1.39 -21.50 -11.03
CA LEU A 170 2.29 -20.35 -11.19
C LEU A 170 1.65 -19.24 -12.04
N ASP A 171 1.11 -19.61 -13.20
CA ASP A 171 0.57 -18.68 -14.20
C ASP A 171 -0.90 -18.31 -13.90
N GLY A 172 -1.54 -18.96 -12.93
CA GLY A 172 -2.92 -18.71 -12.52
C GLY A 172 -3.13 -17.32 -11.91
N GLU A 173 -4.32 -16.75 -12.13
CA GLU A 173 -4.67 -15.38 -11.71
C GLU A 173 -4.44 -15.12 -10.22
N HIS A 174 -4.72 -16.11 -9.37
CA HIS A 174 -4.54 -16.01 -7.93
C HIS A 174 -3.06 -15.83 -7.56
N ASN A 175 -2.16 -16.64 -8.13
CA ASN A 175 -0.74 -16.53 -7.86
C ASN A 175 -0.08 -15.32 -8.54
N GLN A 176 -0.57 -14.88 -9.71
CA GLN A 176 -0.10 -13.64 -10.33
C GLN A 176 -0.32 -12.40 -9.43
N LEU A 177 -1.32 -12.44 -8.54
CA LEU A 177 -1.49 -11.44 -7.50
C LEU A 177 -0.65 -11.75 -6.26
N TRP A 178 -0.76 -12.96 -5.70
CA TRP A 178 -0.27 -13.25 -4.35
C TRP A 178 1.12 -13.88 -4.25
N ASN A 179 1.70 -14.33 -5.36
CA ASN A 179 3.07 -14.86 -5.44
C ASN A 179 3.41 -15.83 -4.30
N TRP A 180 2.50 -16.75 -3.98
CA TRP A 180 2.68 -17.75 -2.92
C TRP A 180 3.47 -18.95 -3.42
N TRP A 181 3.49 -19.18 -4.74
CA TRP A 181 4.11 -20.34 -5.36
C TRP A 181 5.63 -20.36 -5.18
N GLY A 182 6.18 -21.53 -4.84
CA GLY A 182 7.64 -21.74 -4.77
C GLY A 182 8.35 -21.18 -3.53
N ASN A 183 7.65 -20.46 -2.65
CA ASN A 183 8.24 -19.82 -1.47
C ASN A 183 7.30 -19.94 -0.25
N TYR A 184 7.84 -20.32 0.91
CA TYR A 184 7.09 -20.23 2.16
C TYR A 184 7.19 -18.83 2.76
N SER A 185 6.13 -18.35 3.38
CA SER A 185 6.15 -17.14 4.19
C SER A 185 6.09 -17.50 5.67
N TRP A 186 6.97 -16.92 6.49
CA TRP A 186 6.85 -16.99 7.95
C TRP A 186 5.57 -16.30 8.43
N CYS A 187 4.88 -16.93 9.37
CA CYS A 187 3.75 -16.35 10.10
C CYS A 187 4.11 -16.06 11.56
N LYS A 188 3.24 -15.32 12.24
CA LYS A 188 3.44 -14.91 13.64
C LYS A 188 3.56 -16.09 14.60
N GLU A 189 2.80 -17.14 14.34
CA GLU A 189 2.48 -18.13 15.35
C GLU A 189 3.59 -19.14 15.63
N THR A 190 3.69 -19.50 16.90
CA THR A 190 4.34 -20.73 17.34
C THR A 190 3.44 -21.92 17.00
N TYR A 191 4.01 -22.96 16.42
CA TYR A 191 3.28 -24.17 16.09
C TYR A 191 2.83 -24.89 17.37
N LYS A 192 1.53 -25.17 17.48
CA LYS A 192 0.87 -25.66 18.70
C LYS A 192 1.47 -26.95 19.24
N VAL A 193 1.85 -27.87 18.36
CA VAL A 193 2.34 -29.21 18.76
C VAL A 193 3.81 -29.17 19.18
N LYS A 194 4.59 -28.21 18.67
CA LYS A 194 6.02 -28.11 18.94
C LYS A 194 6.47 -26.66 19.05
N SER A 195 6.73 -26.21 20.28
CA SER A 195 7.06 -24.82 20.61
C SER A 195 8.37 -24.30 20.00
N SER A 196 9.28 -25.18 19.56
CA SER A 196 10.49 -24.78 18.83
C SER A 196 10.24 -24.50 17.35
N TYR A 197 9.02 -24.74 16.86
CA TYR A 197 8.64 -24.56 15.46
C TYR A 197 7.72 -23.35 15.29
N ARG A 198 7.75 -22.78 14.10
CA ARG A 198 6.99 -21.61 13.68
C ARG A 198 6.22 -21.94 12.42
N VAL A 199 5.11 -21.25 12.22
CA VAL A 199 4.19 -21.52 11.12
C VAL A 199 4.71 -20.92 9.82
N LEU A 200 4.58 -21.70 8.75
CA LEU A 200 4.92 -21.35 7.38
C LEU A 200 3.70 -21.61 6.50
N ARG A 201 3.43 -20.71 5.57
CA ARG A 201 2.32 -20.84 4.61
C ARG A 201 2.80 -20.68 3.17
N GLY A 202 2.03 -21.19 2.21
CA GLY A 202 2.32 -21.06 0.76
C GLY A 202 3.24 -22.15 0.20
N ARG A 203 4.02 -21.80 -0.83
CA ARG A 203 4.91 -22.63 -1.65
C ARG A 203 4.21 -23.68 -2.53
N SER A 204 3.52 -24.63 -1.91
CA SER A 204 2.99 -25.82 -2.60
C SER A 204 1.50 -25.70 -2.95
N SER A 205 0.78 -24.82 -2.25
CA SER A 205 -0.63 -24.47 -2.51
C SER A 205 -0.91 -23.11 -1.87
N ALA A 206 -1.90 -22.38 -2.37
CA ALA A 206 -2.33 -21.08 -1.84
C ALA A 206 -2.68 -21.11 -0.35
N ARG A 207 -3.13 -22.26 0.18
CA ARG A 207 -3.47 -22.44 1.61
C ARG A 207 -2.58 -23.43 2.33
N PHE A 208 -1.50 -23.90 1.72
CA PHE A 208 -0.61 -24.88 2.33
C PHE A 208 -0.12 -24.40 3.70
N PHE A 209 -0.10 -25.30 4.67
CA PHE A 209 0.32 -25.09 6.04
C PHE A 209 1.48 -26.03 6.35
N THR A 210 2.58 -25.49 6.86
CA THR A 210 3.67 -26.30 7.41
C THR A 210 4.34 -25.58 8.56
N CYS A 211 5.41 -26.18 9.08
CA CYS A 211 6.16 -25.60 10.17
C CYS A 211 7.66 -25.89 10.04
N GLY A 212 8.47 -24.96 10.54
CA GLY A 212 9.93 -25.09 10.56
C GLY A 212 10.50 -24.62 11.89
N SER A 213 11.68 -25.09 12.27
CA SER A 213 12.37 -24.59 13.47
C SER A 213 12.59 -23.08 13.37
N SER A 214 12.42 -22.34 14.46
CA SER A 214 12.49 -20.87 14.48
C SER A 214 13.82 -20.28 13.97
N TYR A 215 14.91 -21.02 14.14
CA TYR A 215 16.26 -20.65 13.73
C TYR A 215 16.64 -21.10 12.31
N SER A 216 15.78 -21.84 11.61
CA SER A 216 16.10 -22.37 10.28
C SER A 216 16.19 -21.27 9.22
N THR A 217 17.21 -21.35 8.39
CA THR A 217 17.48 -20.42 7.28
C THR A 217 17.58 -21.22 5.98
N TYR A 218 16.45 -21.38 5.27
CA TYR A 218 16.42 -22.04 3.96
C TYR A 218 16.13 -21.01 2.87
N GLY A 219 16.61 -21.30 1.67
CA GLY A 219 16.42 -20.40 0.53
C GLY A 219 14.96 -20.16 0.18
N TYR A 220 14.06 -21.08 0.50
CA TYR A 220 12.62 -20.97 0.27
C TYR A 220 11.81 -20.58 1.51
N TYR A 221 12.47 -20.12 2.59
CA TYR A 221 11.82 -19.51 3.76
C TYR A 221 11.94 -17.99 3.63
N GLY A 222 10.81 -17.30 3.58
CA GLY A 222 10.78 -15.89 3.26
C GLY A 222 9.95 -15.02 4.21
N TRP A 223 10.22 -13.73 4.10
CA TRP A 223 9.55 -12.64 4.78
C TRP A 223 8.59 -11.95 3.82
N ARG A 224 7.30 -12.03 4.14
CA ARG A 224 6.22 -11.24 3.54
C ARG A 224 5.71 -10.26 4.59
N PRO A 225 6.06 -8.97 4.51
CA PRO A 225 5.62 -7.98 5.48
C PRO A 225 4.14 -7.63 5.31
N VAL A 226 3.55 -7.17 6.40
CA VAL A 226 2.25 -6.51 6.48
C VAL A 226 2.46 -5.18 7.17
N LEU A 227 1.88 -4.12 6.61
CA LEU A 227 1.79 -2.82 7.26
C LEU A 227 0.38 -2.63 7.80
N GLU A 228 0.24 -2.39 9.10
CA GLU A 228 -0.98 -1.77 9.63
C GLU A 228 -0.83 -0.26 9.54
N VAL A 229 -1.80 0.41 8.93
CA VAL A 229 -1.87 1.87 8.91
C VAL A 229 -2.14 2.36 10.33
N LEU A 230 -1.24 3.19 10.85
CA LEU A 230 -1.44 3.85 12.14
C LEU A 230 -2.11 5.19 11.85
N ASN A 231 -3.43 5.25 12.02
CA ASN A 231 -4.18 6.50 11.84
C ASN A 231 -3.58 7.59 12.74
N SER A 232 -3.28 8.75 12.18
CA SER A 232 -2.76 9.92 12.91
C SER A 232 -3.80 10.59 13.81
N ASP A 233 -5.05 10.12 13.82
CA ASP A 233 -6.20 10.85 14.38
C ASP A 233 -6.85 10.10 15.55
N ASN A 234 -6.40 10.39 16.78
CA ASN A 234 -7.23 10.75 17.96
C ASN A 234 -6.42 10.71 19.27
N THR A 235 -5.81 11.83 19.67
CA THR A 235 -5.66 12.20 21.08
C THR A 235 -6.59 13.37 21.37
N ASN A 236 -7.89 13.09 21.48
CA ASN A 236 -8.80 13.86 22.32
C ASN A 236 -9.66 12.82 23.03
N SER A 237 -9.05 12.19 24.05
CA SER A 237 -9.80 11.41 25.03
C SER A 237 -10.62 12.39 25.87
N GLU A 238 -11.91 12.15 25.84
CA GLU A 238 -12.94 12.73 26.70
C GLU A 238 -12.51 12.65 28.18
N ASP A 239 -12.55 13.78 28.88
CA ASP A 239 -12.61 13.80 30.35
C ASP A 239 -13.94 14.44 30.74
N ASP A 240 -14.84 13.60 31.27
CA ASP A 240 -16.11 14.00 31.86
C ASP A 240 -15.95 14.13 33.38
N THR A 241 -16.17 15.36 33.88
CA THR A 241 -16.51 15.75 35.26
C THR A 241 -15.50 15.54 36.42
N SER A 242 -14.97 16.65 36.97
CA SER A 242 -15.55 17.30 38.17
C SER A 242 -14.71 18.46 38.77
N LYS A 243 -15.42 19.58 38.98
CA LYS A 243 -15.40 20.60 40.06
C LYS A 243 -14.09 21.15 40.69
N ASP A 244 -14.11 22.49 40.71
CA ASP A 244 -13.62 23.45 41.72
C ASP A 244 -12.11 23.59 41.97
N SER A 245 -11.52 24.72 41.56
CA SER A 245 -11.38 25.93 42.40
C SER A 245 -10.28 26.87 41.87
N ASN A 246 -10.49 28.16 42.15
CA ASN A 246 -9.70 29.31 41.73
C ASN A 246 -8.18 29.19 41.98
N ASN A 247 -7.36 29.65 41.02
CA ASN A 247 -6.33 30.65 41.31
C ASN A 247 -5.81 31.30 40.01
N GLU A 248 -5.86 32.63 39.97
CA GLU A 248 -5.02 33.44 39.10
C GLU A 248 -3.58 33.34 39.62
N ASP A 249 -2.63 32.93 38.78
CA ASP A 249 -1.38 33.66 38.68
C ASP A 249 -0.63 33.34 37.37
N THR A 250 -0.11 34.41 36.80
CA THR A 250 0.62 34.47 35.53
C THR A 250 1.99 33.81 35.63
N ASN A 251 2.40 33.04 34.62
CA ASN A 251 3.66 33.29 33.89
C ASN A 251 3.85 32.40 32.64
N GLN A 252 4.19 33.12 31.57
CA GLN A 252 4.79 32.77 30.29
C GLN A 252 5.23 31.31 30.05
N GLU A 253 4.67 30.69 29.00
CA GLU A 253 5.41 29.76 28.14
C GLU A 253 4.86 29.78 26.70
N SER A 254 5.76 30.08 25.76
CA SER A 254 5.74 29.86 24.32
C SER A 254 4.39 29.93 23.57
N ASN A 255 4.14 31.09 22.96
CA ASN A 255 3.33 31.17 21.74
C ASN A 255 3.98 30.33 20.63
N ASN A 256 3.47 29.13 20.39
CA ASN A 256 3.60 28.48 19.09
C ASN A 256 2.26 28.62 18.35
N PRO A 257 2.19 29.27 17.18
CA PRO A 257 0.94 29.45 16.46
C PRO A 257 0.34 28.11 16.06
N LYS A 258 -0.99 28.04 16.06
CA LYS A 258 -1.79 26.98 15.40
C LYS A 258 -1.13 26.57 14.08
N ASP A 259 -0.79 25.29 13.96
CA ASP A 259 -0.31 24.68 12.72
C ASP A 259 -1.29 24.98 11.57
N PRO A 260 -0.89 25.72 10.52
CA PRO A 260 -1.76 26.10 9.44
C PRO A 260 -1.42 25.32 8.16
N SER A 261 -1.62 24.01 8.06
CA SER A 261 -1.62 23.34 6.73
C SER A 261 -2.10 21.89 6.68
N THR A 262 -3.41 21.64 6.74
CA THR A 262 -3.96 20.48 6.01
C THR A 262 -4.82 21.00 4.87
N LYS A 263 -4.17 21.28 3.73
CA LYS A 263 -4.90 21.55 2.48
C LYS A 263 -5.77 20.33 2.19
N LYS A 264 -7.07 20.54 1.99
CA LYS A 264 -8.03 19.49 1.60
C LYS A 264 -8.43 19.71 0.15
N PHE A 265 -8.48 18.63 -0.61
CA PHE A 265 -8.74 18.65 -2.05
C PHE A 265 -9.99 17.83 -2.37
N LEU A 266 -10.72 18.24 -3.41
CA LEU A 266 -11.81 17.50 -4.03
C LEU A 266 -11.64 17.65 -5.55
N ILE A 267 -12.10 16.65 -6.31
CA ILE A 267 -12.15 16.73 -7.77
C ILE A 267 -13.52 17.26 -8.17
N LYS A 268 -13.61 18.18 -9.15
CA LYS A 268 -14.88 18.63 -9.72
C LYS A 268 -14.97 18.19 -11.17
N GLN A 269 -16.07 17.54 -11.55
CA GLN A 269 -16.39 17.23 -12.94
C GLN A 269 -17.85 17.61 -13.23
N ASN A 270 -18.07 18.41 -14.28
CA ASN A 270 -19.36 19.05 -14.54
C ASN A 270 -19.84 19.82 -13.30
N GLU A 271 -21.06 19.55 -12.84
CA GLU A 271 -21.62 20.16 -11.62
C GLU A 271 -21.36 19.34 -10.34
N ASN A 272 -20.77 18.14 -10.45
CA ASN A 272 -20.56 17.23 -9.32
C ASN A 272 -19.14 17.32 -8.75
N TYR A 273 -19.04 17.06 -7.45
CA TYR A 273 -17.80 16.94 -6.69
C TYR A 273 -17.49 15.48 -6.41
N TYR A 274 -16.21 15.14 -6.32
CA TYR A 274 -15.72 13.79 -6.15
C TYR A 274 -14.58 13.77 -5.14
N THR A 275 -14.48 12.69 -4.37
CA THR A 275 -13.28 12.39 -3.58
C THR A 275 -12.51 11.24 -4.21
N ILE A 276 -11.21 11.21 -3.95
CA ILE A 276 -10.32 10.07 -4.24
C ILE A 276 -9.78 9.42 -2.98
N ASP A 277 -10.17 9.93 -1.80
CA ASP A 277 -9.85 9.31 -0.53
C ASP A 277 -10.61 7.97 -0.43
N ASN A 278 -9.89 6.88 -0.71
CA ASN A 278 -10.42 5.52 -0.88
C ASN A 278 -11.24 5.29 -2.16
N GLY A 279 -10.82 5.90 -3.28
CA GLY A 279 -11.36 5.64 -4.62
C GLY A 279 -12.19 6.80 -5.18
N TYR A 280 -12.48 6.77 -6.47
CA TYR A 280 -13.20 7.85 -7.17
C TYR A 280 -14.71 7.80 -6.88
N ILE A 281 -15.17 8.62 -5.93
CA ILE A 281 -16.55 8.59 -5.42
C ILE A 281 -17.25 9.90 -5.78
N ASP A 282 -18.42 9.80 -6.43
CA ASP A 282 -19.33 10.92 -6.68
C ASP A 282 -20.01 11.38 -5.38
N LEU A 283 -19.80 12.63 -5.01
CA LEU A 283 -20.38 13.29 -3.83
C LEU A 283 -21.61 14.13 -4.18
N GLY A 284 -21.97 14.22 -5.46
CA GLY A 284 -23.07 15.02 -5.97
C GLY A 284 -22.73 16.51 -6.11
N GLN A 285 -23.77 17.33 -6.21
CA GLN A 285 -23.66 18.77 -6.40
C GLN A 285 -23.63 19.50 -5.05
N ALA A 286 -23.08 20.72 -5.04
CA ALA A 286 -23.17 21.63 -3.92
C ALA A 286 -23.76 22.95 -4.40
N ASP A 287 -24.99 23.24 -3.95
CA ASP A 287 -25.76 24.41 -4.37
C ASP A 287 -25.31 25.69 -3.64
N THR A 288 -24.65 25.55 -2.48
CA THR A 288 -24.16 26.66 -1.67
C THR A 288 -22.71 26.48 -1.24
N THR A 289 -22.05 27.60 -0.87
CA THR A 289 -20.69 27.59 -0.31
C THR A 289 -20.60 26.75 0.98
N ASN A 290 -21.66 26.72 1.80
CA ASN A 290 -21.69 25.91 3.01
C ASN A 290 -21.73 24.41 2.69
N ASP A 291 -22.49 24.01 1.68
CA ASP A 291 -22.54 22.61 1.24
C ASP A 291 -21.18 22.15 0.73
N LEU A 292 -20.51 23.00 -0.04
CA LEU A 292 -19.16 22.71 -0.53
C LEU A 292 -18.14 22.60 0.60
N ASN A 293 -18.19 23.50 1.59
CA ASN A 293 -17.31 23.42 2.77
C ASN A 293 -17.54 22.12 3.55
N ASN A 294 -18.80 21.71 3.73
CA ASN A 294 -19.12 20.42 4.35
C ASN A 294 -18.54 19.23 3.55
N LEU A 295 -18.56 19.30 2.22
CA LEU A 295 -17.92 18.28 1.38
C LEU A 295 -16.40 18.26 1.58
N PHE A 296 -15.74 19.41 1.58
CA PHE A 296 -14.30 19.50 1.86
C PHE A 296 -13.97 18.96 3.24
N ASP A 297 -14.76 19.31 4.25
CA ASP A 297 -14.49 18.89 5.62
C ASP A 297 -14.61 17.39 5.81
N LYS A 298 -15.62 16.80 5.17
CA LYS A 298 -15.96 15.39 5.31
C LYS A 298 -15.21 14.45 4.37
N TYR A 299 -14.93 14.90 3.15
CA TYR A 299 -14.42 14.02 2.08
C TYR A 299 -13.15 14.55 1.41
N GLY A 300 -12.65 15.72 1.81
CA GLY A 300 -11.48 16.31 1.20
C GLY A 300 -10.21 15.53 1.53
N PHE A 301 -9.49 15.08 0.49
CA PHE A 301 -8.23 14.34 0.65
C PHE A 301 -7.07 15.30 0.94
N LYS A 302 -6.07 14.85 1.70
CA LYS A 302 -4.97 15.71 2.17
C LYS A 302 -3.68 15.58 1.35
N ASP A 303 -3.55 14.50 0.59
CA ASP A 303 -2.33 14.16 -0.13
C ASP A 303 -2.54 14.23 -1.65
N LEU A 304 -1.96 15.27 -2.26
CA LEU A 304 -1.98 15.49 -3.70
C LEU A 304 -1.03 14.52 -4.44
N SER A 305 -0.11 13.84 -3.74
CA SER A 305 0.85 12.91 -4.36
C SER A 305 0.18 11.67 -4.96
N LEU A 306 -1.05 11.36 -4.55
CA LEU A 306 -1.91 10.36 -5.18
C LEU A 306 -2.21 10.65 -6.66
N ILE A 307 -1.95 11.88 -7.13
CA ILE A 307 -2.08 12.30 -8.53
C ILE A 307 -0.76 12.83 -9.13
N THR A 308 0.39 12.70 -8.44
CA THR A 308 1.67 13.26 -8.94
C THR A 308 2.89 12.35 -8.67
N LYS A 309 3.47 11.74 -9.73
CA LYS A 309 4.86 11.23 -9.78
C LYS A 309 5.64 11.90 -10.92
N GLU A 310 6.98 11.84 -10.83
CA GLU A 310 7.98 12.69 -11.51
C GLU A 310 7.82 12.88 -13.04
N PHE A 311 8.25 14.05 -13.54
CA PHE A 311 7.66 14.69 -14.70
C PHE A 311 8.70 15.33 -15.65
N ASP A 312 8.65 15.02 -16.95
CA ASP A 312 9.57 15.54 -18.01
C ASP A 312 8.84 16.19 -19.20
N GLY A 313 7.90 17.10 -18.91
CA GLY A 313 6.94 17.62 -19.89
C GLY A 313 6.88 19.14 -20.08
N LYS A 314 5.92 19.57 -20.91
CA LYS A 314 5.77 20.99 -21.31
C LYS A 314 5.12 21.82 -20.21
N LYS A 315 5.57 23.08 -20.09
CA LYS A 315 5.13 24.06 -19.10
C LYS A 315 4.21 25.11 -19.75
N ILE A 316 3.03 25.33 -19.18
CA ILE A 316 2.04 26.33 -19.59
C ILE A 316 1.81 27.27 -18.42
N HIS A 317 1.99 28.56 -18.64
CA HIS A 317 1.78 29.60 -17.62
C HIS A 317 0.29 29.77 -17.29
N MET A 318 0.00 30.20 -16.07
CA MET A 318 -1.34 30.52 -15.59
C MET A 318 -1.45 31.98 -15.21
N SER A 319 -2.58 32.59 -15.53
CA SER A 319 -2.92 33.97 -15.16
C SER A 319 -4.26 34.01 -14.43
N LYS A 320 -4.45 35.03 -13.59
CA LYS A 320 -5.74 35.25 -12.93
C LYS A 320 -6.75 35.87 -13.86
N ASP A 321 -7.97 35.38 -13.81
CA ASP A 321 -9.14 36.02 -14.38
C ASP A 321 -9.64 37.18 -13.49
N LYS A 322 -10.71 37.84 -13.95
CA LYS A 322 -11.36 38.97 -13.24
C LYS A 322 -11.95 38.59 -11.87
N ASN A 323 -12.02 37.31 -11.52
CA ASN A 323 -12.60 36.78 -10.28
C ASN A 323 -11.53 36.15 -9.37
N ASP A 324 -10.25 36.46 -9.59
CA ASP A 324 -9.11 35.90 -8.86
C ASP A 324 -8.91 34.37 -9.04
N ILE A 325 -9.44 33.79 -10.12
CA ILE A 325 -9.23 32.38 -10.46
C ILE A 325 -8.06 32.29 -11.43
N TRP A 326 -7.06 31.48 -11.09
CA TRP A 326 -5.97 31.13 -11.99
C TRP A 326 -6.48 30.22 -13.10
N GLU A 327 -6.19 30.55 -14.35
CA GLU A 327 -6.51 29.78 -15.55
C GLU A 327 -5.25 29.61 -16.40
N THR A 328 -5.08 28.47 -17.06
CA THR A 328 -4.00 28.30 -18.05
C THR A 328 -4.17 29.24 -19.23
N ASP A 329 -3.08 29.95 -19.58
CA ASP A 329 -3.09 30.98 -20.63
C ASP A 329 -3.41 30.41 -22.03
N SER A 330 -3.20 29.10 -22.21
CA SER A 330 -3.48 28.37 -23.45
C SER A 330 -4.15 27.04 -23.17
N GLU A 331 -4.87 26.53 -24.17
CA GLU A 331 -5.48 25.21 -24.11
C GLU A 331 -4.40 24.12 -24.15
N LEU A 332 -4.58 23.11 -23.30
CA LEU A 332 -3.82 21.87 -23.31
C LEU A 332 -4.43 20.90 -24.31
N ASP A 333 -3.58 20.11 -24.94
CA ASP A 333 -3.99 19.05 -25.86
C ASP A 333 -3.77 17.70 -25.17
N MET A 334 -4.86 17.09 -24.68
CA MET A 334 -4.92 15.79 -24.00
C MET A 334 -4.34 14.66 -24.85
N ASN A 335 -4.30 14.79 -26.17
CA ASN A 335 -3.65 13.80 -27.03
C ASN A 335 -2.11 13.86 -26.93
N LYS A 336 -1.56 14.98 -26.44
CA LYS A 336 -0.14 15.18 -26.15
C LYS A 336 0.21 14.97 -24.68
N VAL A 337 -0.79 14.73 -23.84
CA VAL A 337 -0.61 14.36 -22.44
C VAL A 337 -0.50 12.84 -22.41
N GLU A 338 0.72 12.34 -22.23
CA GLU A 338 0.92 10.90 -22.07
C GLU A 338 1.03 10.53 -20.59
N GLY A 339 1.49 11.44 -19.72
CA GLY A 339 1.68 11.24 -18.28
C GLY A 339 0.94 12.25 -17.37
N ASP A 340 1.48 12.51 -16.17
CA ASP A 340 0.83 13.33 -15.12
C ASP A 340 0.66 14.81 -15.49
N ILE A 341 -0.22 15.52 -14.78
CA ILE A 341 -0.39 16.98 -14.85
C ILE A 341 -0.16 17.58 -13.46
N GLN A 342 0.74 18.56 -13.34
CA GLN A 342 1.16 19.15 -12.07
C GLN A 342 1.09 20.68 -12.08
N LEU A 343 0.69 21.29 -10.96
CA LEU A 343 0.85 22.72 -10.71
C LEU A 343 2.25 22.96 -10.15
N VAL A 344 2.98 23.91 -10.75
CA VAL A 344 4.32 24.30 -10.33
C VAL A 344 4.37 25.81 -10.13
N GLU A 345 4.90 26.23 -8.99
CA GLU A 345 5.15 27.64 -8.67
C GLU A 345 6.66 27.92 -8.73
N GLU A 346 7.07 28.82 -9.62
CA GLU A 346 8.47 29.21 -9.82
C GLU A 346 8.53 30.74 -9.94
N ASN A 347 9.39 31.40 -9.16
CA ASN A 347 9.56 32.86 -9.17
C ASN A 347 8.26 33.67 -8.98
N ASN A 348 7.36 33.25 -8.08
CA ASN A 348 6.02 33.84 -7.85
C ASN A 348 5.04 33.73 -9.03
N GLU A 349 5.36 32.94 -10.05
CA GLU A 349 4.47 32.63 -11.15
C GLU A 349 3.99 31.19 -11.06
N LYS A 350 2.79 30.93 -11.59
CA LYS A 350 2.14 29.62 -11.52
C LYS A 350 2.05 29.00 -12.91
N TYR A 351 2.25 27.70 -12.98
CA TYR A 351 2.31 26.98 -14.24
C TYR A 351 1.72 25.59 -14.12
N ILE A 352 1.08 25.12 -15.19
CA ILE A 352 0.75 23.72 -15.37
C ILE A 352 1.84 23.03 -16.19
N LYS A 353 2.34 21.92 -15.67
CA LYS A 353 3.28 21.01 -16.34
C LYS A 353 2.51 19.71 -16.71
N TYR A 354 2.45 19.30 -17.99
CA TYR A 354 1.91 17.97 -18.46
C TYR A 354 2.92 17.06 -19.24
N GLY A 355 2.97 15.75 -18.94
CA GLY A 355 4.15 14.86 -19.17
C GLY A 355 4.05 13.89 -20.35
N PHE A 356 5.18 13.31 -20.77
CA PHE A 356 5.28 12.26 -21.81
C PHE A 356 5.69 10.89 -21.21
N GLY A 357 4.76 10.07 -20.73
CA GLY A 357 5.04 8.71 -20.28
C GLY A 357 3.76 7.96 -19.93
N GLU A 358 3.64 6.66 -20.27
CA GLU A 358 2.37 5.90 -20.29
C GLU A 358 1.52 6.02 -19.01
N CYS A 359 0.45 6.81 -19.08
CA CYS A 359 -0.66 6.83 -18.13
C CYS A 359 -1.92 6.26 -18.79
N ASP A 360 -2.68 5.46 -18.04
CA ASP A 360 -4.02 4.96 -18.40
C ASP A 360 -5.06 6.08 -18.27
N ILE A 361 -4.91 7.15 -19.06
CA ILE A 361 -5.96 8.15 -19.24
C ILE A 361 -7.09 7.46 -20.01
N PRO A 362 -8.33 7.36 -19.46
CA PRO A 362 -9.43 6.70 -20.14
C PRO A 362 -9.56 7.22 -21.58
N GLY A 363 -9.49 6.31 -22.56
CA GLY A 363 -9.48 6.67 -23.99
C GLY A 363 -10.72 7.44 -24.44
N GLU A 364 -11.76 7.51 -23.61
CA GLU A 364 -12.94 8.35 -23.82
C GLU A 364 -12.66 9.84 -23.57
N ILE A 365 -11.81 10.20 -22.59
CA ILE A 365 -11.43 11.59 -22.30
C ILE A 365 -10.65 12.20 -23.46
N LYS A 366 -9.79 11.40 -24.11
CA LYS A 366 -9.04 11.82 -25.31
C LYS A 366 -9.94 12.14 -26.51
N LYS A 367 -11.17 11.62 -26.54
CA LYS A 367 -12.13 11.80 -27.66
C LYS A 367 -13.04 13.01 -27.49
N ILE A 368 -13.02 13.68 -26.34
CA ILE A 368 -13.90 14.83 -26.05
C ILE A 368 -13.21 16.12 -26.52
N ASN A 369 -13.94 16.96 -27.28
CA ASN A 369 -13.47 18.28 -27.74
C ASN A 369 -12.10 18.25 -28.45
N ASP A 370 -11.87 17.24 -29.28
CA ASP A 370 -10.58 16.96 -29.95
C ASP A 370 -9.39 16.89 -28.97
N GLY A 371 -9.66 16.55 -27.70
CA GLY A 371 -8.68 16.50 -26.61
C GLY A 371 -8.30 17.86 -26.02
N LYS A 372 -8.94 18.98 -26.38
CA LYS A 372 -8.53 20.31 -25.88
C LYS A 372 -9.25 20.74 -24.60
N PHE A 373 -8.50 21.25 -23.61
CA PHE A 373 -9.05 21.69 -22.32
C PHE A 373 -8.18 22.74 -21.61
N LYS A 374 -8.68 23.34 -20.53
CA LYS A 374 -7.96 24.27 -19.64
C LYS A 374 -8.09 23.88 -18.18
N ILE A 375 -7.15 24.31 -17.34
CA ILE A 375 -7.14 24.02 -15.90
C ILE A 375 -7.34 25.32 -15.12
N LEU A 376 -8.19 25.27 -14.09
CA LEU A 376 -8.51 26.39 -13.21
C LEU A 376 -8.15 26.08 -11.75
N MET A 377 -7.69 27.08 -11.01
CA MET A 377 -7.31 26.98 -9.59
C MET A 377 -7.63 28.27 -8.84
N LYS A 378 -8.03 28.17 -7.57
CA LYS A 378 -8.33 29.33 -6.71
C LYS A 378 -7.56 29.20 -5.39
N ASP A 379 -6.91 30.29 -4.98
CA ASP A 379 -6.22 30.38 -3.69
C ASP A 379 -7.25 30.68 -2.58
N ASN A 380 -7.11 30.05 -1.41
CA ASN A 380 -7.84 30.44 -0.20
C ASN A 380 -7.02 31.52 0.53
N GLN A 381 -7.68 32.62 0.90
CA GLN A 381 -7.12 33.66 1.78
C GLN A 381 -7.12 33.20 3.24
#